data_AF-C7PZ09-F1
#
_entry.id   AF-C7PZ09-F1
#
_cell.length_a   1.000
_cell.length_b   1.000
_cell.length_c   1.000
_cell.angle_alpha   90.00
_cell.angle_beta   90.00
_cell.angle_gamma   90.00
#
_symmetry.space_group_name_H-M   'P 1'
#
loop_
_entity.id
_entity.type
_entity.pdbx_description
1 polymer ?
#
loop_
_entity_poly.entity_id
_entity_poly.type
_entity_poly.pdbx_seq_one_letter_code
_entity_poly.pdbx_strand_id
1 'polypeptide(L)' 'MVTIVVRNLDEGVKQRLRVRAAKHGRSMEAEVRSILEESVRERENFGVAIIEAFRKHGGVELDIPPRTEMPRVVDFGPE' A
#
# COMPACT_ATOMS: atom_id res chain seq x y z
N MET A 1 -25.78 -4.04 2.37
CA MET A 1 -25.44 -2.62 2.60
C MET A 1 -25.01 -2.49 4.05
N VAL A 2 -23.80 -1.99 4.30
CA VAL A 2 -23.32 -1.69 5.66
C VAL A 2 -23.22 -0.18 5.78
N THR A 3 -23.71 0.39 6.88
CA THR A 3 -23.74 1.85 7.07
C THR A 3 -22.80 2.23 8.20
N ILE A 4 -21.95 3.23 7.94
CA ILE A 4 -21.07 3.85 8.94
C ILE A 4 -21.49 5.31 9.11
N VAL A 5 -21.68 5.75 10.35
CA VAL A 5 -22.00 7.14 10.69
C VAL A 5 -20.84 7.75 11.45
N VAL A 6 -20.22 8.77 10.86
CA VAL A 6 -19.13 9.55 11.49
C VAL A 6 -19.76 10.80 12.12
N ARG A 7 -19.69 10.91 13.45
CA ARG A 7 -20.19 12.07 14.20
C ARG A 7 -19.08 13.09 14.41
N ASN A 8 -19.45 14.36 14.55
CA ASN A 8 -18.53 15.48 14.80
C ASN A 8 -17.38 15.59 13.77
N LEU A 9 -17.68 15.31 12.49
CA LEU A 9 -16.71 15.49 11.42
C LEU A 9 -16.50 16.98 11.16
N ASP A 10 -15.24 17.41 11.13
CA ASP A 10 -14.87 18.78 10.76
C ASP A 10 -15.49 19.18 9.41
N GLU A 11 -16.15 20.34 9.37
CA GLU A 11 -16.83 20.84 8.16
C GLU A 11 -15.83 21.09 7.02
N GLY A 12 -14.59 21.46 7.34
CA GLY A 12 -13.51 21.57 6.37
C GLY A 12 -13.18 20.22 5.72
N VAL A 13 -13.14 19.14 6.50
CA VAL A 13 -12.95 17.77 5.96
C VAL A 13 -14.10 17.39 5.04
N LYS A 14 -15.35 17.61 5.45
CA LYS A 14 -16.54 17.33 4.64
C LYS A 14 -16.49 18.07 3.28
N GLN A 15 -16.11 19.34 3.29
CA GLN A 15 -15.99 20.12 2.06
C GLN A 15 -14.87 19.63 1.14
N ARG A 16 -13.70 19.29 1.70
CA ARG A 16 -12.60 18.71 0.92
C ARG A 16 -12.98 17.38 0.28
N LEU A 17 -13.71 16.52 1.00
CA LEU A 17 -14.23 15.27 0.46
C LEU A 17 -15.19 15.50 -0.71
N ARG A 18 -16.10 16.49 -0.59
CA ARG A 18 -17.03 16.85 -1.68
C ARG A 18 -16.30 17.33 -2.93
N VAL A 19 -15.30 18.19 -2.78
CA VAL A 19 -14.47 18.67 -3.90
C VAL A 19 -13.68 17.52 -4.53
N ARG A 20 -13.10 16.62 -3.73
CA ARG A 20 -12.36 15.45 -4.21
C ARG A 20 -13.26 14.49 -4.99
N ALA A 21 -14.46 14.21 -4.50
CA ALA A 21 -15.44 13.38 -5.19
C ALA A 21 -15.81 13.95 -6.57
N ALA A 22 -16.06 15.26 -6.66
CA ALA A 22 -16.33 15.96 -7.92
C ALA A 22 -15.14 15.87 -8.89
N LYS A 23 -13.90 16.04 -8.40
CA LYS A 23 -12.67 15.87 -9.22
C LYS A 23 -12.53 14.45 -9.77
N HIS A 24 -12.94 13.44 -9.02
CA HIS A 24 -12.90 12.04 -9.44
C HIS A 24 -14.15 11.60 -10.24
N GLY A 25 -15.11 12.51 -10.47
CA GLY A 25 -16.32 12.19 -11.24
C GLY A 25 -17.25 11.18 -10.56
N ARG A 26 -17.23 11.09 -9.23
CA ARG A 26 -18.06 10.14 -8.46
C ARG A 26 -18.82 10.81 -7.31
N SER A 27 -19.81 10.11 -6.75
CA SER A 27 -20.55 10.60 -5.60
C SER A 27 -19.65 10.71 -4.37
N MET A 28 -20.06 11.56 -3.41
CA MET A 28 -19.33 11.71 -2.14
C MET A 28 -19.26 10.40 -1.36
N GLU A 29 -20.34 9.61 -1.37
CA GLU A 29 -20.36 8.28 -0.76
C GLU A 29 -19.33 7.34 -1.41
N ALA A 30 -19.29 7.31 -2.75
CA ALA A 30 -18.33 6.48 -3.49
C ALA A 30 -16.88 6.92 -3.21
N GLU A 31 -16.63 8.22 -3.03
CA GLU A 31 -15.33 8.74 -2.61
C GLU A 31 -14.94 8.23 -1.22
N VAL A 32 -15.82 8.40 -0.23
CA VAL A 32 -15.56 7.96 1.14
C VAL A 32 -15.34 6.45 1.20
N ARG A 33 -16.17 5.67 0.50
CA ARG A 33 -16.03 4.21 0.43
C ARG A 33 -14.66 3.80 -0.09
N SER A 34 -14.24 4.37 -1.21
CA SER A 34 -12.94 4.05 -1.81
C SER A 34 -11.76 4.49 -0.96
N ILE A 35 -11.85 5.61 -0.24
CA ILE A 35 -10.82 6.01 0.72
C ILE A 35 -10.72 4.97 1.85
N LEU A 36 -11.86 4.54 2.39
CA LEU A 36 -11.88 3.52 3.44
C LEU A 36 -11.29 2.20 2.94
N GLU A 37 -11.74 1.70 1.79
CA GLU A 37 -11.24 0.47 1.16
C GLU A 37 -9.74 0.53 0.89
N GLU A 38 -9.22 1.64 0.39
CA GLU A 38 -7.78 1.83 0.16
C GLU A 38 -7.00 1.92 1.47
N SER A 39 -7.55 2.59 2.48
CA SER A 39 -6.87 2.78 3.78
C SER A 39 -6.74 1.49 4.59
N VAL A 40 -7.69 0.55 4.44
CA VAL A 40 -7.67 -0.75 5.13
C VAL A 40 -7.11 -1.87 4.27
N ARG A 41 -6.78 -1.59 3.00
CA ARG A 41 -6.13 -2.57 2.15
C ARG A 41 -4.76 -2.87 2.75
N GLU A 42 -4.61 -4.08 3.29
CA GLU A 42 -3.30 -4.60 3.64
C GLU A 42 -2.47 -4.56 2.36
N ARG A 43 -1.39 -3.77 2.38
CA ARG A 43 -0.40 -3.87 1.33
C ARG A 43 0.17 -5.28 1.45
N GLU A 44 -0.03 -6.09 0.42
CA GLU A 44 0.58 -7.41 0.36
C GLU A 44 2.05 -7.25 0.76
N ASN A 45 2.44 -7.93 1.83
CA ASN A 45 3.84 -7.95 2.20
C ASN A 45 4.58 -8.57 1.02
N PHE A 46 5.39 -7.76 0.33
CA PHE A 46 6.07 -8.17 -0.89
C PHE A 46 6.84 -9.49 -0.71
N GLY A 47 7.44 -9.71 0.47
CA GLY A 47 8.07 -10.97 0.81
C GLY A 47 7.09 -12.15 0.89
N VAL A 48 5.91 -11.94 1.49
CA VAL A 48 4.84 -12.95 1.54
C VAL A 48 4.31 -13.25 0.14
N ALA A 49 4.08 -12.22 -0.68
CA ALA A 49 3.62 -12.39 -2.07
C ALA A 49 4.62 -13.21 -2.91
N ILE A 50 5.93 -12.95 -2.77
CA ILE A 50 6.98 -13.77 -3.39
C ILE A 50 6.90 -15.21 -2.87
N ILE A 51 6.89 -15.42 -1.55
CA ILE A 51 6.86 -16.76 -0.96
C ILE A 51 5.65 -17.55 -1.48
N GLU A 52 4.46 -16.93 -1.55
CA GLU A 52 3.26 -17.58 -2.06
C GLU A 52 3.33 -17.88 -3.56
N ALA A 53 3.90 -16.98 -4.36
CA ALA A 53 4.12 -17.22 -5.79
C ALA A 53 5.02 -18.45 -6.03
N PHE A 54 6.15 -18.55 -5.32
CA PHE A 54 7.09 -19.67 -5.47
C PHE A 54 6.58 -20.95 -4.81
N ARG A 55 5.74 -20.88 -3.77
CA ARG A 55 5.12 -22.06 -3.13
C ARG A 55 4.29 -22.87 -4.12
N LYS A 56 3.57 -22.20 -5.04
CA LYS A 56 2.79 -22.88 -6.11
C LYS A 56 3.66 -23.71 -7.05
N HIS A 57 4.95 -23.40 -7.13
CA HIS A 57 5.92 -24.09 -7.97
C HIS A 57 6.82 -25.06 -7.18
N GLY A 58 6.50 -25.34 -5.92
CA GLY A 58 7.24 -26.28 -5.08
C GLY A 58 8.46 -25.69 -4.37
N GLY A 59 8.68 -24.37 -4.48
CA GLY A 59 9.91 -23.73 -4.01
C GLY A 59 11.10 -24.02 -4.92
N VAL A 60 12.22 -23.34 -4.68
CA VAL A 60 13.48 -23.57 -5.38
C VAL A 60 14.60 -23.63 -4.35
N GLU A 61 15.43 -24.66 -4.43
CA GLU A 61 16.71 -24.67 -3.73
C GLU A 61 17.72 -23.94 -4.62
N LEU A 62 18.29 -22.85 -4.11
CA LEU A 62 19.27 -22.07 -4.84
C LEU A 62 20.65 -22.49 -4.37
N ASP A 63 21.52 -22.83 -5.31
CA ASP A 63 22.96 -22.91 -5.02
C ASP A 63 23.47 -21.49 -4.75
N ILE A 64 23.52 -21.12 -3.47
CA ILE A 64 24.00 -19.80 -3.05
C ILE A 64 25.51 -19.75 -3.27
N PRO A 65 26.02 -18.90 -4.17
CA PRO A 65 27.44 -18.81 -4.39
C PRO A 65 28.15 -18.28 -3.14
N PRO A 66 29.37 -18.76 -2.84
CA PRO A 66 30.14 -18.26 -1.71
C PRO A 66 30.43 -16.77 -1.90
N ARG A 67 30.31 -16.00 -0.81
CA ARG A 67 30.66 -14.58 -0.83
C ARG A 67 32.18 -14.43 -0.77
N THR A 68 32.81 -14.36 -1.94
CA THR A 68 34.28 -14.31 -2.08
C THR A 68 34.85 -12.89 -2.07
N GLU A 69 34.02 -11.87 -2.33
CA GLU A 69 34.46 -10.49 -2.45
C GLU A 69 34.17 -9.68 -1.19
N MET A 70 35.04 -8.72 -0.89
CA MET A 70 34.75 -7.71 0.13
C MET A 70 33.55 -6.85 -0.31
N PRO A 71 32.64 -6.49 0.61
CA PRO A 71 31.57 -5.55 0.29
C PRO A 71 32.14 -4.26 -0.29
N ARG A 72 31.58 -3.78 -1.40
CA ARG A 72 31.93 -2.45 -1.92
C ARG A 72 31.69 -1.41 -0.82
N VAL A 73 32.64 -0.50 -0.64
CA VAL A 73 32.43 0.67 0.21
C VAL A 73 31.35 1.52 -0.45
N VAL A 74 30.34 1.93 0.34
CA VAL A 74 29.36 2.92 -0.11
C VAL A 74 29.96 4.29 0.17
N ASP A 75 30.21 5.06 -0.88
CA ASP A 75 30.58 6.47 -0.77
C ASP A 75 29.29 7.28 -0.57
N PHE A 76 29.21 7.99 0.55
CA PHE A 76 28.07 8.86 0.88
C PHE A 76 28.28 10.31 0.43
N GLY A 77 29.39 10.62 -0.23
CA GLY A 77 29.77 11.98 -0.58
C GLY A 77 30.20 12.81 0.64
N PRO A 78 30.74 14.02 0.44
CA PRO A 78 31.02 14.95 1.54
C PRO A 78 29.70 15.51 2.10
N GLU A 79 29.63 15.62 3.44
CA GLU A 79 28.56 16.34 4.17
C GLU A 79 28.47 17.82 3.76
#